data_AF-A0A7V9D666-F1
#
_entry.id   AF-A0A7V9D666-F1
#
_cell.length_a   1.000
_cell.length_b   1.000
_cell.length_c   1.000
_cell.angle_alpha   90.00
_cell.angle_beta   90.00
_cell.angle_gamma   90.00
#
_symmetry.space_group_name_H-M   'P 1'
#
loop_
_entity.id
_entity.type
_entity.pdbx_description
1 polymer ?
#
loop_
_entity_poly.entity_id
_entity_poly.type
_entity_poly.pdbx_seq_one_letter_code
_entity_poly.pdbx_strand_id
1 'polypeptide(L)'
;MEQEAPRRKRRLSAEDKWQIFIEASAKDAKVADVLRRWRIDSSQLTRIRTQVKEGALTQLKKGPGRNPKDSEKEALRNEVSRLEGAFKEVSIENTLLRKNRAGLDRCPPRDASPR
;
A
#
# COMPACT_ATOMS: atom_id res chain seq x y z
N MET A 1 -35.02 -23.21 -35.20
CA MET A 1 -33.88 -22.41 -34.71
C MET A 1 -33.32 -23.13 -33.50
N GLU A 2 -32.29 -23.95 -33.68
CA GLU A 2 -31.63 -24.65 -32.57
C GLU A 2 -30.87 -23.65 -31.72
N GLN A 3 -31.35 -23.41 -30.51
CA GLN A 3 -30.64 -22.60 -29.53
C GLN A 3 -29.59 -23.48 -28.86
N GLU A 4 -28.34 -23.32 -29.29
CA GLU A 4 -27.19 -23.97 -28.67
C GLU A 4 -27.03 -23.45 -27.24
N ALA A 5 -27.06 -24.36 -26.25
CA ALA A 5 -26.96 -24.02 -24.84
C ALA A 5 -25.74 -23.13 -24.53
N PRO A 6 -25.85 -22.15 -23.60
CA PRO A 6 -24.76 -21.24 -23.30
C PRO A 6 -23.56 -22.00 -22.73
N ARG A 7 -22.52 -22.17 -23.57
CA ARG A 7 -21.27 -22.81 -23.20
C ARG A 7 -20.67 -22.09 -21.99
N ARG A 8 -20.33 -22.83 -20.93
CA ARG A 8 -19.71 -22.28 -19.71
C ARG A 8 -18.46 -21.49 -20.07
N LYS A 9 -18.49 -20.17 -19.81
CA LYS A 9 -17.35 -19.28 -20.05
C LYS A 9 -16.23 -19.64 -19.09
N ARG A 10 -15.09 -20.07 -19.64
CA ARG A 10 -13.86 -20.30 -18.87
C ARG A 10 -13.45 -18.99 -18.19
N ARG A 11 -13.13 -19.04 -16.89
CA ARG A 11 -12.59 -17.88 -16.18
C ARG A 11 -11.16 -17.64 -16.65
N LEU A 12 -10.93 -16.53 -17.34
CA LEU A 12 -9.61 -16.11 -17.79
C LEU A 12 -8.87 -15.46 -16.62
N SER A 13 -7.62 -15.88 -16.38
CA SER A 13 -6.74 -15.21 -15.42
C SER A 13 -6.33 -13.82 -15.93
N ALA A 14 -5.71 -13.01 -15.06
CA ALA A 14 -5.17 -11.73 -15.48
C ALA A 14 -4.08 -11.89 -16.55
N GLU A 15 -3.22 -12.90 -16.39
CA GLU A 15 -2.15 -13.24 -17.34
C GLU A 15 -2.70 -13.66 -18.70
N ASP A 16 -3.74 -14.50 -18.71
CA ASP A 16 -4.39 -14.94 -19.96
C ASP A 16 -4.93 -13.72 -20.75
N LYS A 17 -5.55 -12.76 -20.06
CA LYS A 17 -6.08 -11.54 -20.69
C LYS A 17 -4.96 -10.68 -21.27
N TRP A 18 -3.83 -10.59 -20.58
CA TRP A 18 -2.66 -9.88 -21.06
C TRP A 18 -2.07 -10.55 -22.31
N GLN A 19 -1.91 -11.87 -22.29
CA GLN A 19 -1.42 -12.65 -23.43
C GLN A 19 -2.35 -12.50 -24.66
N ILE A 20 -3.66 -12.59 -24.46
CA ILE A 20 -4.67 -12.35 -25.51
C ILE A 20 -4.50 -10.94 -26.11
N PHE A 21 -4.27 -9.92 -25.27
CA PHE A 21 -4.07 -8.56 -25.73
C PHE A 21 -2.83 -8.41 -26.61
N ILE A 22 -1.70 -9.02 -26.22
CA ILE A 22 -0.46 -8.99 -27.00
C ILE A 22 -0.64 -9.68 -28.34
N GLU A 23 -1.19 -10.90 -28.34
CA GLU A 23 -1.45 -11.66 -29.57
C GLU A 23 -2.40 -10.93 -30.51
N ALA A 24 -3.43 -10.26 -29.99
CA ALA A 24 -4.40 -9.51 -30.77
C ALA A 24 -3.94 -8.10 -31.18
N SER A 25 -2.79 -7.64 -30.69
CA SER A 25 -2.22 -6.30 -31.01
C SER A 25 -1.01 -6.37 -31.92
N ALA A 26 -0.47 -7.56 -32.20
CA ALA A 26 0.60 -7.73 -33.18
C ALA A 26 0.12 -7.30 -34.59
N LYS A 27 1.01 -6.69 -35.38
CA LYS A 27 0.67 -6.15 -36.71
C LYS A 27 0.17 -7.23 -37.68
N ASP A 28 0.68 -8.45 -37.57
CA ASP A 28 0.32 -9.60 -38.41
C ASP A 28 -0.74 -10.51 -37.74
N ALA A 29 -1.38 -10.03 -36.68
CA ALA A 29 -2.34 -10.83 -35.93
C ALA A 29 -3.62 -11.08 -36.73
N LYS A 30 -3.89 -12.36 -37.01
CA LYS A 30 -5.22 -12.82 -37.43
C LYS A 30 -6.13 -12.86 -36.20
N VAL A 31 -6.84 -11.76 -35.94
CA VAL A 31 -7.73 -11.62 -34.78
C VAL A 31 -8.73 -12.78 -34.68
N ALA A 32 -9.27 -13.25 -35.81
CA ALA A 32 -10.17 -14.40 -35.85
C ALA A 32 -9.54 -15.69 -35.29
N ASP A 33 -8.25 -15.92 -35.54
CA ASP A 33 -7.55 -17.10 -35.04
C ASP A 33 -7.30 -17.00 -33.53
N VAL A 34 -6.96 -15.80 -33.03
CA VAL A 34 -6.82 -15.52 -31.59
C VAL A 34 -8.15 -15.80 -30.86
N LEU A 35 -9.27 -15.29 -31.39
CA LEU A 35 -10.60 -15.52 -30.81
C LEU A 35 -10.95 -17.01 -30.73
N ARG A 36 -10.62 -17.79 -31.77
CA ARG A 36 -10.86 -19.24 -31.83
C ARG A 36 -9.98 -20.01 -30.85
N ARG A 37 -8.67 -19.71 -30.80
CA ARG A 37 -7.71 -20.37 -29.88
C ARG A 37 -8.12 -20.20 -28.42
N TRP A 38 -8.42 -18.96 -28.04
CA TRP A 38 -8.78 -18.61 -26.67
C TRP A 38 -10.27 -18.83 -26.35
N ARG A 39 -11.08 -19.20 -27.35
CA ARG A 39 -12.53 -19.39 -27.27
C ARG A 39 -13.25 -18.18 -26.66
N ILE A 40 -12.84 -16.99 -27.09
CA ILE A 40 -13.42 -15.71 -26.65
C ILE A 40 -14.20 -15.05 -27.78
N ASP A 41 -15.17 -14.22 -27.41
CA ASP A 41 -15.91 -13.39 -28.35
C ASP A 41 -15.23 -12.02 -28.54
N SER A 42 -15.48 -11.41 -29.69
CA SER A 42 -15.10 -10.04 -30.04
C SER A 42 -15.45 -9.01 -28.96
N SER A 43 -16.63 -9.13 -28.32
CA SER A 43 -17.02 -8.27 -27.21
C SER A 43 -16.08 -8.39 -26.01
N GLN A 44 -15.62 -9.61 -25.70
CA GLN A 44 -14.65 -9.85 -24.63
C GLN A 44 -13.28 -9.25 -24.98
N LEU A 45 -12.84 -9.39 -26.23
CA LEU A 45 -11.59 -8.78 -26.69
C LEU A 45 -11.62 -7.26 -26.55
N THR A 46 -12.74 -6.61 -26.91
CA THR A 46 -12.92 -5.16 -26.73
C THR A 46 -12.83 -4.77 -25.26
N ARG A 47 -13.48 -5.52 -24.35
CA ARG A 47 -13.38 -5.28 -22.91
C ARG A 47 -11.95 -5.40 -22.39
N ILE A 48 -11.21 -6.41 -22.83
CA ILE A 48 -9.80 -6.60 -22.47
C ILE A 48 -8.98 -5.39 -22.94
N ARG A 49 -9.16 -4.94 -24.18
CA ARG A 49 -8.46 -3.76 -24.72
C ARG A 49 -8.75 -2.50 -23.90
N THR A 50 -10.01 -2.27 -23.53
CA THR A 50 -10.39 -1.14 -22.67
C THR A 50 -9.74 -1.24 -21.29
N GLN A 51 -9.80 -2.40 -20.64
CA GLN A 51 -9.20 -2.62 -19.32
C GLN A 51 -7.68 -2.41 -19.33
N VAL A 52 -6.99 -2.93 -20.35
CA VAL A 52 -5.54 -2.72 -20.51
C VAL A 52 -5.22 -1.24 -20.71
N LYS A 53 -5.97 -0.54 -21.58
CA LYS A 53 -5.76 0.88 -21.83
C LYS A 53 -5.99 1.72 -20.58
N GLU A 54 -7.08 1.50 -19.86
CA GLU A 54 -7.41 2.22 -18.63
C GLU A 54 -6.40 1.93 -17.53
N GLY A 55 -6.00 0.67 -17.35
CA GLY A 55 -4.98 0.28 -16.38
C GLY A 55 -3.63 0.91 -16.69
N ALA A 56 -3.19 0.85 -17.96
CA ALA A 56 -1.95 1.47 -18.41
C ALA A 56 -1.97 2.99 -18.21
N LEU A 57 -3.03 3.68 -18.64
CA LEU A 57 -3.17 5.12 -18.45
C LEU A 57 -3.20 5.50 -16.96
N THR A 58 -3.89 4.73 -16.13
CA THR A 58 -3.93 4.95 -14.68
C THR A 58 -2.55 4.84 -14.07
N GLN A 59 -1.77 3.84 -14.49
CA GLN A 59 -0.43 3.63 -13.96
C GLN A 59 0.58 4.64 -14.49
N LEU A 60 0.51 4.99 -15.78
CA LEU A 60 1.37 6.00 -16.39
C LEU A 60 1.08 7.42 -15.86
N LYS A 61 -0.20 7.72 -15.54
CA LYS A 61 -0.58 8.98 -14.88
C LYS A 61 0.01 9.16 -13.48
N LYS A 62 0.35 8.07 -12.78
CA LYS A 62 0.95 8.15 -11.44
C LYS A 62 2.36 8.76 -11.44
N GLY A 63 2.97 8.96 -12.60
CA GLY A 63 4.29 9.56 -12.74
C GLY A 63 5.40 8.76 -12.04
N PRO A 64 6.67 9.11 -12.28
CA PRO A 64 7.78 8.65 -11.45
C PRO A 64 7.79 9.48 -10.16
N GLY A 65 6.79 9.31 -9.28
CA GLY A 65 6.63 10.18 -8.13
C GLY A 65 5.73 9.59 -7.05
N ARG A 66 6.36 9.30 -5.91
CA ARG A 66 5.85 9.04 -4.55
C ARG A 66 4.49 8.33 -4.47
N ASN A 67 4.52 7.06 -4.03
CA ASN A 67 3.31 6.31 -3.74
C ASN A 67 2.51 7.06 -2.66
N PRO A 68 1.17 7.14 -2.72
CA PRO A 68 0.37 7.77 -1.65
C PRO A 68 0.62 7.15 -0.27
N LYS A 69 0.99 5.87 -0.23
CA LYS A 69 1.45 5.19 0.99
C LYS A 69 2.76 5.76 1.54
N ASP A 70 3.58 6.36 0.69
CA ASP A 70 4.86 6.96 1.10
C ASP A 70 4.64 8.32 1.78
N SER A 71 3.61 9.08 1.40
CA SER A 71 3.25 10.32 2.11
C SER A 71 2.59 10.04 3.46
N GLU A 72 1.73 9.03 3.55
CA GLU A 72 1.16 8.58 4.84
C GLU A 72 2.25 8.05 5.78
N LYS A 73 3.18 7.23 5.27
CA LYS A 73 4.34 6.75 6.03
C LYS A 73 5.24 7.89 6.51
N GLU A 74 5.43 8.92 5.69
CA GLU A 74 6.24 10.09 6.06
C GLU A 74 5.54 10.91 7.16
N ALA A 75 4.23 11.13 7.05
CA ALA A 75 3.45 11.79 8.10
C ALA A 75 3.53 11.03 9.43
N LEU A 76 3.39 9.71 9.40
CA LEU A 76 3.54 8.85 10.59
C LEU A 76 4.96 8.91 11.17
N ARG A 77 6.00 8.90 10.33
CA ARG A 77 7.40 9.03 10.78
C ARG A 77 7.67 10.37 11.46
N ASN A 78 7.10 11.45 10.94
CA ASN A 78 7.22 12.78 11.53
C ASN A 78 6.54 12.83 12.91
N GLU A 79 5.36 12.22 13.03
CA GLU A 79 4.64 12.18 14.31
C GLU A 79 5.38 11.34 15.35
N VAL A 80 5.93 10.18 14.97
CA VAL A 80 6.78 9.38 15.85
C VAL A 80 7.99 10.18 16.32
N SER A 81 8.68 10.88 15.40
CA SER A 81 9.84 11.70 15.76
C SER A 81 9.48 12.84 16.73
N ARG A 82 8.31 13.46 16.56
CA ARG A 82 7.81 14.53 17.45
C ARG A 82 7.54 13.99 18.85
N LEU A 83 6.85 12.86 18.94
CA LEU A 83 6.50 12.21 20.21
C LEU A 83 7.74 11.70 20.94
N GLU A 84 8.70 11.12 20.21
CA GLU A 84 9.98 10.67 20.80
C GLU A 84 10.78 11.83 21.41
N GLY A 85 10.78 13.01 20.78
CA GLY A 85 11.42 14.21 21.32
C GLY A 85 10.78 14.63 22.66
N ALA A 86 9.46 14.80 22.67
CA ALA A 86 8.72 15.17 23.88
C ALA A 86 8.89 14.13 25.01
N PHE A 87 8.88 12.83 24.66
CA PHE A 87 9.06 11.76 25.64
C PHE A 87 10.46 11.78 26.27
N LYS A 88 11.51 12.08 25.50
CA LYS A 88 12.88 12.21 26.00
C LYS A 88 13.00 13.38 26.98
N GLU A 89 12.40 14.53 26.66
CA GLU A 89 12.40 15.71 27.54
C GLU A 89 11.74 15.40 28.89
N VAL A 90 10.53 14.82 28.87
CA VAL A 90 9.82 14.41 30.10
C VAL A 90 10.60 13.36 30.88
N SER A 91 11.26 12.42 30.20
CA SER A 91 12.08 11.40 30.86
C SER A 91 13.28 12.02 31.58
N ILE A 92 13.95 13.00 30.95
CA ILE A 92 15.05 13.74 31.58
C ILE A 92 14.54 14.46 32.83
N GLU A 93 13.46 15.23 32.72
CA GLU A 93 12.87 15.94 33.85
C GLU A 93 12.51 14.99 34.99
N ASN A 94 11.86 13.87 34.69
CA ASN A 94 11.46 12.88 35.68
C ASN A 94 12.69 12.28 36.41
N THR A 95 13.76 11.96 35.68
CA THR A 95 15.00 11.44 36.31
C THR A 95 15.64 12.45 37.24
N LEU A 96 15.67 13.74 36.85
CA LEU A 96 16.19 14.82 37.70
C LEU A 96 15.35 15.00 38.96
N LEU A 97 14.01 15.03 38.82
CA LEU A 97 13.09 15.14 39.95
C LEU A 97 13.20 13.96 40.91
N ARG A 98 13.29 12.72 40.40
CA ARG A 98 13.48 11.53 41.23
C ARG A 98 14.82 11.54 41.97
N LYS A 99 15.89 12.00 41.31
CA LYS A 99 17.21 12.18 41.95
C LYS A 99 17.15 13.21 43.09
N ASN A 100 16.49 14.35 42.86
CA ASN A 100 16.31 15.38 43.88
C ASN A 100 15.47 14.87 45.06
N ARG A 101 14.38 14.14 44.79
CA ARG A 101 13.54 13.55 45.83
C ARG A 101 14.31 12.54 46.69
N ALA A 102 15.11 11.67 46.07
CA ALA A 102 16.00 10.75 46.78
C ALA A 102 17.15 11.44 47.56
N GLY A 103 17.42 12.72 47.30
CA GLY A 103 18.33 13.56 48.10
C GLY A 103 17.64 14.16 49.32
N LEU A 104 16.37 14.55 49.20
CA LEU A 104 15.55 15.10 50.29
C LEU A 104 15.19 14.04 51.34
N ASP A 105 14.89 12.81 50.93
CA ASP A 105 14.50 11.72 51.84
C ASP A 105 15.68 11.19 52.70
N ARG A 106 16.91 11.66 52.46
CA ARG A 106 18.12 11.28 53.21
C ARG A 106 18.51 12.24 54.33
N CYS A 107 17.69 13.24 54.64
CA CYS A 107 17.93 14.13 55.77
C CYS A 107 17.43 13.46 57.07
N PRO A 108 18.30 13.05 58.01
CA PRO A 108 17.84 12.59 59.31
C PRO A 108 17.15 13.73 60.09
N PRO A 109 16.23 13.43 61.01
CA PRO A 109 15.48 14.44 61.74
C PRO A 109 16.41 15.39 62.50
N ARG A 110 16.09 16.68 62.49
CA ARG A 110 16.92 17.76 63.03
C ARG A 110 16.74 17.93 64.55
N ASP A 111 16.56 16.84 65.29
CA ASP A 111 16.21 16.88 66.71
C ASP A 111 17.16 16.02 67.55
N ALA A 112 18.35 16.55 67.84
CA ALA A 112 19.18 16.08 68.93
C ALA A 112 19.99 17.24 69.51
N SER A 113 19.32 18.10 70.29
CA SER A 113 19.98 19.08 71.15
C SER A 113 20.58 18.36 72.37
N PRO A 114 21.90 18.44 72.62
CA PRO A 114 22.46 17.99 73.88
C PRO A 114 22.17 19.03 74.97
N ARG A 115 21.76 18.54 76.14
CA ARG A 115 21.59 19.31 77.38
C ARG A 115 22.94 19.73 77.97
#